data_AF-A0A535L3X5-F1
#
_entry.id   AF-A0A535L3X5-F1
#
_cell.length_a   1.000
_cell.length_b   1.000
_cell.length_c   1.000
_cell.angle_alpha   90.00
_cell.angle_beta   90.00
_cell.angle_gamma   90.00
#
_symmetry.space_group_name_H-M   'P 1'
#
loop_
_entity.id
_entity.type
_entity.pdbx_description
1 polymer ?
#
loop_
_entity_poly.entity_id
_entity_poly.type
_entity_poly.pdbx_seq_one_letter_code
_entity_poly.pdbx_strand_id
1 'polypeptide(L)' 'MRWACEYRSKSGTRGLMIFCAKDLNAAQIYLEEMTDYYGHRHVFNLNELVKGGIDELYRLFPRLTEVVDEDNIPGKKVQ' A
#
# COMPACT_ATOMS: atom_id res chain seq x y z
N MET A 1 14.14 5.33 -7.11
CA MET A 1 13.34 4.08 -7.04
C MET A 1 12.03 4.36 -6.33
N ARG A 2 10.90 4.09 -6.97
CA ARG A 2 9.55 4.15 -6.38
C ARG A 2 9.19 2.84 -5.67
N TRP A 3 8.57 2.93 -4.50
CA TRP A 3 8.18 1.81 -3.66
C TRP A 3 6.77 2.00 -3.12
N ALA A 4 6.09 0.90 -2.86
CA ALA A 4 4.82 0.87 -2.14
C ALA A 4 4.91 -0.10 -0.97
N CYS A 5 4.38 0.31 0.18
CA CYS A 5 4.37 -0.49 1.40
C CYS A 5 2.99 -0.46 2.07
N GLU A 6 2.46 -1.64 2.37
CA GLU A 6 1.28 -1.80 3.23
C GLU A 6 1.69 -1.71 4.69
N TYR A 7 1.04 -0.83 5.45
CA TYR A 7 1.29 -0.65 6.87
C TYR A 7 0.01 -0.83 7.70
N ARG A 8 0.19 -1.14 8.99
CA ARG A 8 -0.90 -1.17 9.97
C ARG A 8 -0.58 -0.23 11.13
N SER A 9 -1.39 0.80 11.30
CA SER A 9 -1.25 1.70 12.45
C SER A 9 -1.49 0.98 13.77
N LYS A 10 -1.04 1.59 14.88
CA LYS A 10 -1.32 1.10 16.23
C LYS A 10 -2.82 1.06 16.55
N SER A 11 -3.64 1.86 15.86
CA SER A 11 -5.11 1.81 15.95
C SER A 11 -5.75 0.68 15.13
N GLY A 12 -4.95 -0.10 14.39
CA GLY A 12 -5.41 -1.21 13.56
C GLY A 12 -5.76 -0.83 12.12
N THR A 13 -5.72 0.45 11.77
CA THR A 13 -5.98 0.97 10.42
C THR A 13 -4.93 0.45 9.45
N ARG A 14 -5.36 -0.06 8.30
CA ARG A 14 -4.47 -0.45 7.20
C ARG A 14 -4.36 0.68 6.21
N GLY A 15 -3.16 0.92 5.69
CA GLY A 15 -2.94 1.96 4.70
C GLY A 15 -1.85 1.59 3.71
N LEU A 16 -1.77 2.38 2.65
CA LEU A 16 -0.69 2.32 1.66
C LEU A 16 0.20 3.53 1.79
N MET A 17 1.50 3.30 1.79
CA MET A 17 2.48 4.35 1.65
C MET A 17 3.23 4.16 0.33
N ILE A 18 3.28 5.23 -0.47
CA ILE A 18 4.10 5.29 -1.68
C ILE A 18 5.24 6.27 -1.42
N PHE A 19 6.47 5.84 -1.64
CA PHE A 19 7.65 6.67 -1.40
C PHE A 19 8.73 6.45 -2.47
N CYS A 20 9.66 7.40 -2.53
CA CYS A 20 10.81 7.34 -3.41
C CYS A 20 12.08 7.19 -2.56
N ALA A 21 12.96 6.28 -2.97
CA ALA A 21 14.29 6.09 -2.40
C ALA A 21 15.35 6.27 -3.49
N LYS A 22 16.54 6.75 -3.12
CA LYS A 22 17.66 6.94 -4.05
C LYS A 22 18.16 5.61 -4.62
N ASP A 23 18.27 4.60 -3.76
CA ASP A 23 18.77 3.27 -4.05
C ASP A 23 18.09 2.23 -3.14
N LEU A 24 18.46 0.96 -3.31
CA LEU A 24 17.90 -0.15 -2.54
C LEU A 24 18.22 -0.03 -1.04
N ASN A 25 19.43 0.41 -0.69
CA ASN A 25 19.85 0.55 0.69
C ASN A 25 19.03 1.64 1.41
N ALA A 26 18.83 2.79 0.77
CA ALA A 26 17.97 3.85 1.30
C ALA A 26 16.51 3.39 1.45
N ALA A 27 16.01 2.56 0.53
CA ALA A 27 14.67 1.99 0.65
C ALA A 27 14.57 1.05 1.85
N GLN A 28 15.58 0.21 2.06
CA GLN A 28 15.61 -0.75 3.16
C GLN A 28 15.66 -0.05 4.52
N ILE A 29 16.51 0.96 4.70
CA ILE A 29 16.58 1.77 5.93
C ILE A 29 15.20 2.37 6.25
N TYR A 30 14.54 2.95 5.26
CA TYR A 30 13.21 3.55 5.44
C TYR A 30 12.16 2.51 5.86
N LEU A 31 12.20 1.31 5.27
CA LEU A 31 11.28 0.22 5.61
C LEU A 31 11.53 -0.37 7.00
N GLU A 32 12.79 -0.45 7.43
CA GLU A 32 13.17 -0.90 8.77
C GLU A 32 12.63 0.08 9.82
N GLU A 33 12.88 1.39 9.65
CA GLU A 33 12.32 2.43 10.50
C GLU A 33 10.80 2.31 10.58
N MET A 34 10.14 2.23 9.43
CA MET A 34 8.69 2.18 9.39
C MET A 34 8.12 0.86 9.95
N THR A 35 8.86 -0.26 9.91
CA THR A 35 8.43 -1.55 10.47
C THR A 35 8.33 -1.45 11.99
N ASP A 36 9.31 -0.82 12.62
CA ASP A 36 9.33 -0.60 14.06
C ASP A 36 8.15 0.26 14.53
N TYR A 37 7.69 1.20 13.69
CA TYR A 37 6.56 2.09 14.02
C TYR A 37 5.18 1.53 13.63
N TYR A 38 5.06 0.81 12.51
CA TYR A 38 3.80 0.50 11.84
C TYR A 38 3.63 -0.96 11.37
N GLY A 39 4.53 -1.87 11.74
CA GLY A 39 4.38 -3.32 11.53
C GLY A 39 3.96 -3.71 10.11
N HIS A 40 4.85 -3.56 9.14
CA HIS A 40 4.55 -3.82 7.72
C HIS A 40 4.38 -5.30 7.40
N ARG A 41 3.64 -5.58 6.33
CA ARG A 41 3.50 -6.95 5.80
C ARG A 41 3.91 -7.12 4.35
N HIS A 42 3.74 -6.10 3.51
CA HIS A 42 3.98 -6.24 2.07
C HIS A 42 4.64 -5.00 1.48
N VAL A 43 5.77 -5.20 0.79
CA VAL A 43 6.56 -4.16 0.14
C VAL A 43 6.76 -4.53 -1.32
N PHE A 44 6.57 -3.56 -2.22
CA PHE A 44 6.74 -3.75 -3.66
C PHE A 44 7.58 -2.63 -4.29
N ASN A 45 8.50 -3.04 -5.17
CA ASN A 45 9.28 -2.15 -6.01
C ASN A 45 8.44 -1.70 -7.22
N LEU A 46 7.93 -0.48 -7.20
CA LEU A 46 7.06 0.04 -8.28
C LEU A 46 7.81 0.29 -9.59
N ASN A 47 9.14 0.20 -9.60
CA ASN A 47 9.92 0.33 -10.83
C ASN A 47 9.88 -0.94 -11.69
N GLU A 48 9.41 -2.06 -11.12
CA GLU A 48 9.20 -3.33 -11.83
C GLU A 48 7.82 -3.40 -12.49
N LEU A 49 6.97 -2.40 -12.28
CA LEU A 49 5.65 -2.35 -12.91
C LEU A 49 5.77 -2.08 -14.40
N VAL A 50 5.10 -2.92 -15.20
CA VAL A 50 5.12 -2.84 -16.66
C VAL A 50 4.22 -1.72 -17.16
N LYS A 51 3.08 -1.48 -16.50
CA LYS A 51 2.12 -0.44 -16.88
C LYS A 51 2.15 0.77 -15.95
N GLY A 52 2.45 0.57 -14.66
CA GLY A 52 2.60 1.65 -13.67
C GLY A 52 1.28 2.37 -13.34
N GLY A 53 0.15 1.75 -13.67
CA GLY A 53 -1.19 2.31 -13.44
C GLY A 53 -1.74 1.96 -12.06
N ILE A 54 -2.76 2.72 -11.62
CA ILE A 54 -3.40 2.53 -10.31
C ILE A 54 -4.06 1.15 -10.17
N ASP A 55 -4.56 0.57 -11.27
CA ASP A 55 -5.14 -0.78 -11.30
C ASP A 55 -4.11 -1.85 -10.93
N GLU A 56 -2.85 -1.65 -11.34
CA GLU A 56 -1.75 -2.56 -11.04
C GLU A 56 -1.38 -2.47 -9.55
N LEU A 57 -1.45 -1.26 -8.99
CA LEU A 57 -1.29 -1.02 -7.56
C LEU A 57 -2.39 -1.73 -6.74
N TYR A 58 -3.66 -1.63 -7.15
CA TYR A 58 -4.76 -2.33 -6.47
C TYR A 58 -4.64 -3.85 -6.54
N ARG A 59 -4.11 -4.39 -7.63
CA ARG A 59 -3.80 -5.83 -7.74
C ARG A 59 -2.68 -6.28 -6.81
N LEU A 60 -1.68 -5.44 -6.58
CA LEU A 60 -0.58 -5.75 -5.64
C LEU A 60 -1.04 -5.69 -4.18
N PHE A 61 -2.05 -4.87 -3.88
CA PHE A 61 -2.56 -4.69 -2.52
C PHE A 61 -4.09 -4.92 -2.44
N PRO A 62 -4.57 -6.15 -2.70
CA PRO A 62 -6.01 -6.44 -2.75
C PRO A 62 -6.71 -6.23 -1.40
N ARG A 63 -5.97 -6.30 -0.29
CA ARG A 63 -6.50 -6.03 1.06
C ARG A 63 -6.83 -4.57 1.32
N LEU A 64 -6.38 -3.66 0.47
CA LEU A 64 -6.75 -2.25 0.53
C LEU A 64 -8.03 -1.95 -0.24
N THR A 65 -8.35 -2.75 -1.27
CA THR A 65 -9.64 -2.63 -1.97
C THR A 65 -10.80 -3.17 -1.15
N GLU A 66 -10.53 -4.04 -0.17
CA GLU A 66 -11.54 -4.49 0.81
C GLU A 66 -11.96 -3.38 1.78
N VAL A 67 -11.26 -2.24 1.83
CA VAL A 67 -11.53 -1.12 2.76
C VAL A 67 -12.51 -0.09 2.17
N VAL A 68 -13.05 -0.33 0.97
CA VAL A 68 -14.11 0.52 0.40
C VAL A 68 -15.49 -0.03 0.78
N ASP A 69 -15.74 -0.19 2.08
CA ASP A 69 -17.08 -0.44 2.64
C ASP A 69 -17.19 0.08 4.09
N GLU A 70 -16.41 1.12 4.45
CA GLU A 70 -16.59 1.85 5.72
C GLU A 70 -17.47 3.11 5.60
N ASP A 71 -18.07 3.36 4.44
CA ASP A 71 -19.19 4.29 4.29
C ASP A 71 -20.42 3.50 3.85
N ASN A 72 -21.23 3.11 4.83
CA ASN A 72 -22.53 2.44 4.80
C ASN A 72 -23.57 3.08 3.83
N ILE A 73 -23.23 3.22 2.55
CA ILE A 73 -24.04 3.79 1.48
C ILE A 73 -24.52 2.60 0.66
N PRO A 74 -25.83 2.30 0.64
CA PRO A 74 -26.34 1.21 -0.17
C PRO A 74 -26.04 1.53 -1.64
N GLY A 75 -25.10 0.80 -2.23
CA GLY A 75 -24.93 0.74 -3.67
C GLY A 75 -26.28 0.42 -4.27
N LYS A 76 -26.82 1.39 -5.02
CA LYS A 76 -28.11 1.31 -5.69
C LYS A 76 -28.13 0.00 -6.48
N LYS A 77 -29.01 -0.93 -6.10
CA LYS A 77 -29.27 -2.12 -6.92
C LYS A 77 -29.73 -1.63 -8.28
N VAL A 78 -28.91 -1.88 -9.30
CA VAL A 78 -29.37 -1.77 -10.69
C VAL A 78 -30.28 -2.99 -10.90
N GLN A 79 -31.59 -2.74 -10.82
CA GLN A 79 -32.59 -3.56 -11.50
C GLN A 79 -32.66 -3.12 -12.97
#